data_AF-A0A7S0BVZ6-F1
#
_entry.id   AF-A0A7S0BVZ6-F1
#
_cell.length_a   1.000
_cell.length_b   1.000
_cell.length_c   1.000
_cell.angle_alpha   90.00
_cell.angle_beta   90.00
_cell.angle_gamma   90.00
#
_symmetry.space_group_name_H-M   'P 1'
#
loop_
_entity.id
_entity.type
_entity.pdbx_description
1 polymer ?
#
loop_
_entity_poly.entity_id
_entity_poly.type
_entity_poly.pdbx_seq_one_letter_code
_entity_poly.pdbx_strand_id
1 'polypeptide(L)'
;DDIIDKYDAFILDQFGVLHNGNNALDGAIELVEYLHKKGKRLIILSNTSAPSRIALQKLPKYGFNGDHFEDAVTSGEESSRYIKQTYGSTGSVKKALMLTWDGNKPNNPRLTVTPEGYLEQCGDIAIATSVSDADFLLFHGSEVW
;
A
#
# COMPACT_ATOMS: atom_id res chain seq x y z
N ASP A 1 18.04 -30.68 -4.72
CA ASP A 1 18.03 -29.22 -4.55
C ASP A 1 16.60 -28.74 -4.43
N ASP A 2 16.25 -28.22 -3.27
CA ASP A 2 14.95 -27.58 -3.07
C ASP A 2 14.92 -26.28 -3.91
N ILE A 3 13.75 -25.92 -4.42
CA ILE A 3 13.58 -24.65 -5.16
C ILE A 3 13.99 -23.47 -4.30
N ILE A 4 13.79 -23.57 -2.98
CA ILE A 4 14.11 -22.53 -2.01
C ILE A 4 15.60 -22.23 -1.93
N ASP A 5 16.45 -23.24 -2.12
CA ASP A 5 17.91 -23.06 -2.06
C ASP A 5 18.46 -22.27 -3.25
N LYS A 6 17.67 -22.11 -4.34
CA LYS A 6 18.08 -21.45 -5.57
C LYS A 6 17.85 -19.93 -5.58
N TYR A 7 17.13 -19.40 -4.60
CA TYR A 7 16.74 -17.99 -4.56
C TYR A 7 17.07 -17.35 -3.22
N ASP A 8 17.56 -16.11 -3.27
CA ASP A 8 17.89 -15.33 -2.06
C ASP A 8 16.66 -14.61 -1.48
N ALA A 9 15.66 -14.35 -2.32
CA ALA A 9 14.50 -13.54 -1.98
C ALA A 9 13.21 -14.03 -2.65
N PHE A 10 12.08 -13.70 -2.03
CA PHE A 10 10.74 -13.96 -2.54
C PHE A 10 9.94 -12.66 -2.50
N ILE A 11 9.40 -12.28 -3.66
CA ILE A 11 8.48 -11.15 -3.81
C ILE A 11 7.08 -11.74 -3.94
N LEU A 12 6.22 -11.46 -2.97
CA LEU A 12 4.95 -12.15 -2.78
C LEU A 12 3.79 -11.18 -2.96
N ASP A 13 2.84 -11.56 -3.82
CA ASP A 13 1.53 -10.90 -3.86
C ASP A 13 0.74 -11.17 -2.58
N GLN A 14 -0.25 -10.33 -2.26
CA GLN A 14 -1.10 -10.46 -1.09
C GLN A 14 -2.39 -11.20 -1.39
N PHE A 15 -3.26 -10.61 -2.22
CA PHE A 15 -4.62 -11.12 -2.42
C PHE A 15 -4.60 -12.30 -3.41
N GLY A 16 -5.09 -13.46 -2.96
CA GLY A 16 -5.05 -14.69 -3.76
C GLY A 16 -3.72 -15.44 -3.71
N VAL A 17 -2.73 -14.94 -2.96
CA VAL A 17 -1.44 -15.61 -2.72
C VAL A 17 -1.18 -15.81 -1.22
N LEU A 18 -1.24 -14.74 -0.42
CA LEU A 18 -1.11 -14.83 1.04
C LEU A 18 -2.48 -14.95 1.72
N HIS A 19 -3.49 -14.21 1.26
CA HIS A 19 -4.81 -14.17 1.89
C HIS A 19 -5.94 -13.92 0.89
N ASN A 20 -7.18 -14.18 1.28
CA ASN A 20 -8.39 -13.89 0.47
C ASN A 20 -9.14 -12.63 0.92
N GLY A 21 -8.51 -11.78 1.74
CA GLY A 21 -9.10 -10.56 2.29
C GLY A 21 -9.79 -10.77 3.63
N ASN A 22 -10.09 -12.03 3.99
CA ASN A 22 -10.61 -12.41 5.31
C ASN A 22 -9.61 -13.25 6.11
N ASN A 23 -9.09 -14.32 5.51
CA ASN A 23 -8.16 -15.27 6.13
C ASN A 23 -6.91 -15.46 5.27
N ALA A 24 -5.81 -15.89 5.88
CA ALA A 24 -4.68 -16.45 5.13
C ALA A 24 -5.13 -17.66 4.29
N LEU A 25 -4.43 -17.89 3.19
CA LEU A 25 -4.58 -19.12 2.41
C LEU A 25 -3.89 -20.28 3.12
N ASP A 26 -4.42 -21.49 2.95
CA ASP A 26 -3.89 -22.70 3.58
C ASP A 26 -2.40 -22.90 3.25
N GLY A 27 -1.56 -23.07 4.27
CA GLY A 27 -0.11 -23.26 4.12
C GLY A 27 0.70 -21.97 3.91
N ALA A 28 0.06 -20.82 3.71
CA ALA A 28 0.77 -19.58 3.40
C ALA A 28 1.57 -19.06 4.61
N ILE A 29 1.01 -19.17 5.82
CA ILE A 29 1.68 -18.74 7.06
C ILE A 29 2.91 -19.62 7.29
N GLU A 30 2.75 -20.94 7.19
CA GLU A 30 3.81 -21.93 7.38
C GLU A 30 4.93 -21.74 6.35
N LEU A 31 4.58 -21.43 5.11
CA LEU A 31 5.56 -21.12 4.06
C LEU A 31 6.36 -19.86 4.40
N VAL A 32 5.70 -18.76 4.78
CA VAL A 32 6.37 -17.50 5.14
C VAL A 32 7.32 -17.73 6.31
N GLU A 33 6.88 -18.43 7.35
CA GLU A 33 7.74 -18.80 8.48
C GLU A 33 8.93 -19.65 8.06
N TYR A 34 8.72 -20.63 7.19
CA TYR A 34 9.77 -21.51 6.71
C TYR A 34 10.82 -20.75 5.91
N LEU A 35 10.39 -19.89 4.97
CA LEU A 35 11.28 -19.04 4.18
C LEU A 35 12.07 -18.07 5.07
N HIS A 36 11.42 -17.45 6.05
CA HIS A 36 12.08 -16.58 7.03
C HIS A 36 13.13 -17.35 7.85
N LYS A 37 12.80 -18.54 8.37
CA LYS A 37 13.73 -19.42 9.10
C LYS A 37 14.91 -19.88 8.24
N LYS A 38 14.75 -19.93 6.91
CA LYS A 38 15.82 -20.20 5.93
C LYS A 38 16.64 -18.96 5.56
N GLY A 39 16.41 -17.83 6.21
CA GLY A 39 17.13 -16.58 5.96
C GLY A 39 16.79 -15.93 4.62
N LYS A 40 15.62 -16.26 4.03
CA LYS A 40 15.18 -15.67 2.77
C LYS A 40 14.60 -14.29 3.00
N ARG A 41 14.91 -13.35 2.10
CA ARG A 41 14.33 -12.00 2.12
C ARG A 41 12.92 -12.05 1.58
N LEU A 42 11.95 -11.51 2.33
CA LEU A 42 10.54 -11.53 1.94
C LEU A 42 10.05 -10.11 1.72
N ILE A 43 9.54 -9.82 0.52
CA ILE A 43 9.01 -8.51 0.17
C ILE A 43 7.58 -8.69 -0.34
N ILE A 44 6.67 -7.83 0.10
CA ILE A 44 5.32 -7.80 -0.45
C ILE A 44 5.28 -6.94 -1.72
N LEU A 45 4.56 -7.39 -2.73
CA LEU A 45 4.18 -6.59 -3.89
C LEU A 45 2.67 -6.55 -3.98
N SER A 46 2.05 -5.38 -3.86
CA SER A 46 0.58 -5.27 -3.76
C SER A 46 0.03 -4.11 -4.57
N ASN A 47 -1.08 -4.35 -5.27
CA ASN A 47 -1.82 -3.30 -5.98
C ASN A 47 -2.70 -2.45 -5.05
N THR A 48 -2.58 -2.60 -3.73
CA THR A 48 -3.31 -1.75 -2.79
C THR A 48 -2.91 -0.27 -2.95
N SER A 49 -3.90 0.61 -2.79
CA SER A 49 -3.71 2.06 -2.74
C SER A 49 -3.18 2.54 -1.37
N ALA A 50 -3.03 1.63 -0.41
CA ALA A 50 -2.46 1.92 0.89
C ALA A 50 -0.93 2.10 0.81
N PRO A 51 -0.33 2.95 1.66
CA PRO A 51 1.12 2.99 1.82
C PRO A 51 1.69 1.64 2.28
N SER A 52 2.95 1.33 1.95
CA SER A 52 3.59 0.04 2.25
C SER A 52 3.60 -0.28 3.74
N ARG A 53 3.86 0.74 4.59
CA ARG A 53 3.76 0.62 6.05
C ARG A 53 2.38 0.13 6.50
N ILE A 54 1.30 0.62 5.90
CA ILE A 54 -0.06 0.21 6.27
C ILE A 54 -0.36 -1.20 5.77
N ALA A 55 0.15 -1.57 4.58
CA ALA A 55 0.03 -2.94 4.08
C ALA A 55 0.71 -3.95 5.02
N LEU A 56 1.91 -3.64 5.53
CA LEU A 56 2.62 -4.47 6.52
C LEU A 56 1.87 -4.54 7.86
N GLN A 57 1.36 -3.42 8.38
CA GLN A 57 0.61 -3.36 9.63
C GLN A 57 -0.70 -4.18 9.61
N LYS A 58 -1.23 -4.47 8.43
CA LYS A 58 -2.43 -5.29 8.27
C LYS A 58 -2.16 -6.80 8.29
N LEU A 59 -0.92 -7.24 8.08
CA LEU A 59 -0.56 -8.66 8.02
C LEU A 59 -1.00 -9.48 9.26
N PRO A 60 -0.89 -8.96 10.51
CA PRO A 60 -1.36 -9.68 11.68
C PRO A 60 -2.87 -9.99 11.67
N LYS A 61 -3.70 -9.21 10.97
CA LYS A 61 -5.14 -9.50 10.79
C LYS A 61 -5.35 -10.87 10.12
N TYR A 62 -4.41 -11.28 9.27
CA TYR A 62 -4.46 -12.54 8.53
C TYR A 62 -3.64 -13.66 9.19
N GLY A 63 -3.01 -13.39 10.35
CA GLY A 63 -2.19 -14.38 11.06
C GLY A 63 -0.71 -14.36 10.69
N PHE A 64 -0.25 -13.46 9.83
CA PHE A 64 1.17 -13.33 9.50
C PHE A 64 1.89 -12.43 10.53
N ASN A 65 3.10 -12.84 10.93
CA ASN A 65 4.01 -11.94 11.63
C ASN A 65 4.65 -10.95 10.63
N GLY A 66 4.35 -9.66 10.80
CA GLY A 66 4.87 -8.61 9.92
C GLY A 66 6.40 -8.52 9.91
N ASP A 67 7.06 -8.90 11.02
CA ASP A 67 8.52 -8.85 11.16
C ASP A 67 9.25 -9.87 10.27
N HIS A 68 8.53 -10.85 9.69
CA HIS A 68 9.11 -11.77 8.71
C HIS A 68 9.36 -11.13 7.35
N PHE A 69 8.70 -9.99 7.07
CA PHE A 69 8.84 -9.26 5.82
C PHE A 69 9.82 -8.12 5.99
N GLU A 70 10.74 -7.99 5.05
CA GLU A 70 11.72 -6.92 5.03
C GLU A 70 11.10 -5.60 4.60
N ASP A 71 10.20 -5.63 3.60
CA ASP A 71 9.51 -4.45 3.11
C ASP A 71 8.23 -4.81 2.31
N ALA A 72 7.51 -3.78 1.86
CA ALA A 72 6.46 -3.88 0.88
C ALA A 72 6.60 -2.80 -0.20
N VAL A 73 6.12 -3.11 -1.41
CA VAL A 73 5.97 -2.19 -2.52
C VAL A 73 4.50 -2.16 -2.88
N THR A 74 3.87 -0.99 -2.77
CA THR A 74 2.45 -0.81 -3.07
C THR A 74 2.21 0.20 -4.17
N SER A 75 1.19 -0.03 -5.01
CA SER A 75 0.79 0.96 -6.01
C SER A 75 0.40 2.31 -5.40
N GLY A 76 -0.15 2.31 -4.19
CA GLY A 76 -0.46 3.55 -3.46
C GLY A 76 0.76 4.40 -3.14
N GLU A 77 1.82 3.78 -2.63
CA GLU A 77 3.06 4.50 -2.31
C GLU A 77 3.84 4.89 -3.57
N GLU A 78 3.90 4.00 -4.57
CA GLU A 78 4.54 4.35 -5.84
C GLU A 78 3.79 5.46 -6.59
N SER A 79 2.45 5.50 -6.49
CA SER A 79 1.63 6.59 -7.03
C SER A 79 1.93 7.92 -6.34
N SER A 80 2.01 7.96 -5.01
CA SER A 80 2.34 9.20 -4.29
C SER A 80 3.75 9.70 -4.63
N ARG A 81 4.73 8.78 -4.73
CA ARG A 81 6.09 9.08 -5.19
C ARG A 81 6.11 9.65 -6.61
N TYR A 82 5.37 9.03 -7.53
CA TYR A 82 5.28 9.51 -8.91
C TYR A 82 4.67 10.90 -8.99
N ILE A 83 3.56 11.15 -8.27
CA ILE A 83 2.91 12.47 -8.23
C ILE A 83 3.88 13.52 -7.67
N LYS A 84 4.61 13.19 -6.60
CA LYS A 84 5.62 14.07 -6.02
C LYS A 84 6.69 14.47 -7.02
N GLN A 85 7.23 13.51 -7.77
CA GLN A 85 8.29 13.76 -8.74
C GLN A 85 7.81 14.56 -9.96
N THR A 86 6.57 14.35 -10.39
CA THR A 86 6.06 14.89 -11.67
C THR A 86 5.21 16.14 -11.53
N TYR A 87 4.48 16.31 -10.42
CA TYR A 87 3.56 17.44 -10.18
C TYR A 87 3.92 18.21 -8.91
N GLY A 88 4.24 17.51 -7.82
CA GLY A 88 4.46 18.08 -6.49
C GLY A 88 5.85 18.66 -6.23
N SER A 89 6.76 18.66 -7.21
CA SER A 89 8.11 19.24 -7.10
C SER A 89 8.41 20.24 -8.21
N THR A 90 7.38 20.85 -8.80
CA THR A 90 7.49 21.71 -10.00
C THR A 90 7.78 23.19 -9.71
N GLY A 91 7.94 23.56 -8.43
CA GLY A 91 8.17 24.96 -8.00
C GLY A 91 6.89 25.81 -7.90
N SER A 92 5.73 25.22 -8.18
CA SER A 92 4.41 25.81 -7.95
C SER A 92 3.50 24.79 -7.28
N VAL A 93 2.74 25.21 -6.27
CA VAL A 93 1.71 24.36 -5.65
C VAL A 93 0.65 24.01 -6.69
N LYS A 94 0.34 22.72 -6.85
CA LYS A 94 -0.79 22.24 -7.65
C LYS A 94 -1.96 21.85 -6.74
N LYS A 95 -3.17 21.83 -7.29
CA LYS A 95 -4.39 21.46 -6.57
C LYS A 95 -4.98 20.16 -7.12
N ALA A 96 -5.19 19.19 -6.24
CA ALA A 96 -5.86 17.94 -6.56
C ALA A 96 -7.28 17.91 -5.98
N LEU A 97 -8.29 17.65 -6.81
CA LEU A 97 -9.58 17.22 -6.30
C LEU A 97 -9.52 15.71 -6.07
N MET A 98 -9.48 15.30 -4.81
CA MET A 98 -9.38 13.89 -4.43
C MET A 98 -10.75 13.27 -4.21
N LEU A 99 -11.01 12.17 -4.90
CA LEU A 99 -12.21 11.35 -4.79
C LEU A 99 -11.82 10.02 -4.16
N THR A 100 -12.29 9.78 -2.94
CA THR A 100 -11.99 8.57 -2.17
C THR A 100 -13.19 8.09 -1.37
N TRP A 101 -13.11 6.86 -0.87
CA TRP A 101 -14.19 6.23 -0.13
C TRP A 101 -14.42 6.89 1.23
N ASP A 102 -15.63 7.38 1.46
CA ASP A 102 -16.09 7.82 2.79
C ASP A 102 -15.12 8.84 3.44
N GLY A 103 -14.48 9.71 2.63
CA GLY A 103 -13.44 10.69 3.04
C GLY A 103 -13.87 11.66 4.15
N ASN A 104 -15.19 11.82 4.33
CA ASN A 104 -15.78 12.70 5.33
C ASN A 104 -16.05 12.01 6.68
N LYS A 105 -15.79 10.71 6.82
CA LYS A 105 -15.99 9.96 8.08
C LYS A 105 -14.69 9.90 8.88
N PRO A 106 -14.56 10.64 9.99
CA PRO A 106 -13.42 10.46 10.89
C PRO A 106 -13.37 9.00 11.38
N ASN A 107 -12.16 8.43 11.40
CA ASN A 107 -11.90 7.02 11.76
C ASN A 107 -12.56 5.96 10.87
N ASN A 108 -12.76 6.26 9.58
CA ASN A 108 -13.24 5.25 8.64
C ASN A 108 -12.24 4.09 8.53
N PRO A 109 -12.61 2.84 8.91
CA PRO A 109 -11.72 1.68 8.82
C PRO A 109 -11.33 1.34 7.37
N ARG A 110 -12.03 1.91 6.39
CA ARG A 110 -11.72 1.78 4.96
C ARG A 110 -10.63 2.73 4.50
N LEU A 111 -10.43 3.86 5.18
CA LEU A 111 -9.35 4.80 4.87
C LEU A 111 -8.06 4.30 5.52
N THR A 112 -7.11 3.87 4.69
CA THR A 112 -5.76 3.52 5.13
C THR A 112 -4.91 4.74 5.43
N VAL A 113 -5.29 5.88 4.85
CA VAL A 113 -4.71 7.20 5.06
C VAL A 113 -5.82 8.23 4.78
N THR A 114 -5.80 9.38 5.46
CA THR A 114 -6.73 10.47 5.14
C THR A 114 -6.38 11.09 3.78
N PRO A 115 -7.32 11.77 3.09
CA PRO A 115 -7.00 12.51 1.88
C PRO A 115 -5.81 13.46 2.06
N GLU A 116 -5.80 14.20 3.17
CA GLU A 116 -4.71 15.11 3.55
C GLU A 116 -3.38 14.36 3.68
N GLY A 117 -3.37 13.26 4.45
CA GLY A 117 -2.15 12.48 4.68
C GLY A 117 -1.63 11.77 3.44
N TYR A 118 -2.48 11.46 2.46
CA TYR A 118 -2.04 10.96 1.16
C TYR A 118 -1.40 12.08 0.34
N LEU A 119 -2.05 13.25 0.26
CA LEU A 119 -1.55 14.38 -0.53
C LEU A 119 -0.26 14.99 0.05
N GLU A 120 -0.05 14.93 1.37
CA GLU A 120 1.23 15.31 2.00
C GLU A 120 2.41 14.49 1.45
N GLN A 121 2.19 13.21 1.10
CA GLN A 121 3.23 12.36 0.51
C GLN A 121 3.51 12.72 -0.95
N CYS A 122 2.57 13.42 -1.61
CA CYS A 122 2.64 13.82 -3.01
C CYS A 122 3.40 15.14 -3.23
N GLY A 123 4.01 15.76 -2.21
CA GLY A 123 4.76 17.02 -2.34
C GLY A 123 3.87 18.27 -2.25
N ASP A 124 4.16 19.29 -3.06
CA ASP A 124 3.45 20.58 -3.08
C ASP A 124 2.07 20.46 -3.76
N ILE A 125 1.21 19.60 -3.22
CA ILE A 125 -0.16 19.37 -3.68
C ILE A 125 -1.15 19.79 -2.61
N ALA A 126 -1.95 20.82 -2.90
CA ALA A 126 -3.06 21.28 -2.08
C ALA A 126 -4.38 20.58 -2.45
N ILE A 127 -5.34 20.60 -1.54
CA ILE A 127 -6.69 20.07 -1.77
C ILE A 127 -7.51 21.10 -2.56
N ALA A 128 -8.06 20.67 -3.69
CA ALA A 128 -9.08 21.42 -4.41
C ALA A 128 -10.47 21.18 -3.79
N THR A 129 -11.32 22.19 -3.78
CA THR A 129 -12.69 22.10 -3.22
C THR A 129 -13.77 21.91 -4.28
N SER A 130 -13.41 22.02 -5.57
CA SER A 130 -14.32 21.88 -6.69
C SER A 130 -13.56 21.46 -7.95
N VAL A 131 -14.29 21.02 -8.98
CA VAL A 131 -13.70 20.66 -10.28
C VAL A 131 -13.01 21.86 -10.93
N SER A 132 -13.58 23.06 -10.82
CA SER A 132 -13.01 24.29 -11.37
C SER A 132 -11.76 24.79 -10.64
N ASP A 133 -11.53 24.35 -9.40
CA ASP A 133 -10.37 24.71 -8.57
C ASP A 133 -9.20 23.72 -8.72
N ALA A 134 -9.41 22.61 -9.43
CA ALA A 134 -8.45 21.52 -9.53
C ALA A 134 -7.55 21.66 -10.77
N ASP A 135 -6.24 21.47 -10.58
CA ASP A 135 -5.30 21.24 -11.69
C ASP A 135 -5.43 19.82 -12.24
N PHE A 136 -5.76 18.85 -11.37
CA PHE A 136 -6.02 17.47 -11.74
C PHE A 136 -6.97 16.76 -10.77
N LEU A 137 -7.55 15.66 -11.23
CA LEU A 137 -8.44 14.81 -10.45
C LEU A 137 -7.68 13.56 -9.99
N LEU A 138 -7.81 13.21 -8.71
CA LEU A 138 -7.19 12.02 -8.14
C LEU A 138 -8.27 11.07 -7.61
N PHE A 139 -8.41 9.92 -8.27
CA PHE A 139 -9.32 8.86 -7.84
C PHE A 139 -8.54 7.83 -7.03
N HIS A 140 -8.77 7.78 -5.72
CA HIS A 140 -8.03 6.94 -4.79
C HIS A 140 -8.98 5.99 -4.07
N GLY A 141 -8.92 4.70 -4.39
CA GLY A 141 -9.76 3.69 -3.76
C GLY A 141 -9.03 3.00 -2.62
N SER A 142 -9.30 3.33 -1.36
CA SER A 142 -8.83 2.54 -0.21
C SER A 142 -9.87 1.47 0.15
N GLU A 143 -9.65 0.22 -0.26
CA GLU A 143 -10.50 -0.89 0.16
C GLU A 143 -9.93 -1.61 1.39
N VAL A 144 -10.85 -1.92 2.31
CA VAL A 144 -10.78 -3.11 3.15
C VAL A 144 -12.20 -3.69 3.17
N TRP A 145 -12.36 -4.93 2.73
CA TRP A 145 -13.54 -5.74 3.03
C TRP A 145 -13.40 -6.35 4.43
#